data_AF-A0A0F9UB37-F1
#
_entry.id   AF-A0A0F9UB37-F1
#
_cell.length_a   1.000
_cell.length_b   1.000
_cell.length_c   1.000
_cell.angle_alpha   90.00
_cell.angle_beta   90.00
_cell.angle_gamma   90.00
#
_symmetry.space_group_name_H-M   'P 1'
#
loop_
_entity.id
_entity.type
_entity.pdbx_description
1 polymer ?
#
loop_
_entity_poly.entity_id
_entity_poly.type
_entity_poly.pdbx_seq_one_letter_code
_entity_poly.pdbx_strand_id
1 'polypeptide(L)'
;MKYIIADEDRELWGHFFEEDGDFNERHCRFVYDSIKEELHKLEINRDNRWQTASRNDYDNLEDSLKNANPQALDNPEEWGLGQSDSLPPWAMSEMTPDDCGCE
;
A
#
# COMPACT_ATOMS: atom_id res chain seq x y z
N MET A 1 -8.79 -10.30 11.48
CA MET A 1 -7.85 -9.39 10.80
C MET A 1 -7.81 -9.77 9.33
N LYS A 2 -8.45 -8.95 8.50
CA LYS A 2 -8.57 -9.20 7.06
C LYS A 2 -7.58 -8.38 6.24
N TYR A 3 -7.20 -7.21 6.76
CA TYR A 3 -6.37 -6.24 6.07
C TYR A 3 -5.12 -5.93 6.87
N ILE A 4 -3.98 -5.99 6.17
CA ILE A 4 -2.69 -5.51 6.66
C ILE A 4 -2.46 -4.12 6.04
N ILE A 5 -2.19 -3.12 6.88
CA ILE A 5 -2.22 -1.70 6.49
C ILE A 5 -0.90 -1.04 6.91
N ALA A 6 -0.16 -0.49 5.95
CA ALA A 6 0.88 0.50 6.18
C ALA A 6 0.27 1.90 5.97
N ASP A 7 0.45 2.81 6.93
CA ASP A 7 -0.22 4.12 6.96
C ASP A 7 0.57 5.14 7.81
N GLU A 8 0.30 6.43 7.62
CA GLU A 8 0.94 7.56 8.31
C GLU A 8 0.76 7.53 9.83
N ASP A 9 -0.29 6.91 10.36
CA ASP A 9 -0.56 6.78 11.80
C ASP A 9 0.38 5.78 12.49
N ARG A 10 1.10 4.95 11.71
CA ARG A 10 2.00 3.91 12.20
C ARG A 10 3.43 4.16 11.75
N GLU A 11 3.88 3.39 10.78
CA GLU A 11 5.20 3.51 10.18
C GLU A 11 5.03 3.39 8.66
N LEU A 12 5.52 4.41 7.94
CA LEU A 12 5.48 4.40 6.49
C LEU A 12 6.48 3.39 5.97
N TRP A 13 6.04 2.50 5.09
CA TRP A 13 6.89 1.45 4.56
C TRP A 13 7.83 2.05 3.51
N GLY A 14 9.14 1.96 3.74
CA GLY A 14 10.15 2.33 2.73
C GLY A 14 10.33 1.21 1.72
N HIS A 15 10.01 1.45 0.45
CA HIS A 15 10.23 0.48 -0.63
C HIS A 15 10.96 1.12 -1.81
N PHE A 16 11.77 0.32 -2.49
CA PHE A 16 12.48 0.73 -3.70
C PHE A 16 11.58 0.48 -4.91
N PHE A 17 11.04 1.55 -5.50
CA PHE A 17 10.28 1.47 -6.73
C PHE A 17 11.18 1.78 -7.93
N GLU A 18 11.00 1.03 -9.02
CA GLU A 18 11.65 1.32 -10.29
C GLU A 18 10.88 2.45 -10.99
N GLU A 19 11.48 3.64 -11.04
CA GLU A 19 10.91 4.85 -11.65
C GLU A 19 11.86 5.33 -12.75
N ASP A 20 11.38 5.41 -14.00
CA ASP A 20 12.17 5.88 -15.15
C ASP A 20 13.50 5.11 -15.39
N GLY A 21 13.55 3.84 -14.98
CA GLY A 21 14.73 2.98 -15.10
C GLY A 21 15.76 3.11 -13.97
N ASP A 22 15.43 3.82 -12.89
CA ASP A 22 16.25 3.94 -11.69
C ASP A 22 15.47 3.51 -10.43
N PHE A 23 16.16 2.97 -9.42
CA PHE A 23 15.54 2.50 -8.18
C PHE A 23 15.50 3.64 -7.15
N ASN A 24 14.30 4.15 -6.90
CA ASN A 24 14.09 5.23 -5.95
C ASN A 24 13.42 4.69 -4.69
N GLU A 25 14.08 4.89 -3.54
CA GLU A 25 13.46 4.62 -2.23
C GLU A 25 12.35 5.64 -1.98
N ARG A 26 11.13 5.14 -1.78
CA ARG A 26 9.96 5.95 -1.47
C ARG A 26 9.22 5.36 -0.29
N HIS A 27 8.66 6.24 0.53
CA HIS A 27 7.66 5.84 1.51
C HIS A 27 6.35 5.52 0.80
N CYS A 28 5.78 4.37 1.09
CA CYS A 28 4.50 3.94 0.60
C CYS A 28 3.55 3.58 1.75
N ARG A 29 2.25 3.75 1.46
CA ARG A 29 1.15 3.28 2.30
C ARG A 29 0.33 2.31 1.48
N PHE A 30 0.01 1.16 2.06
CA PHE A 30 -0.65 0.09 1.34
C PHE A 30 -1.65 -0.64 2.22
N VAL A 31 -2.60 -1.29 1.55
CA VAL A 31 -3.55 -2.21 2.14
C VAL A 31 -3.42 -3.52 1.41
N TYR A 32 -3.08 -4.57 2.16
CA TYR A 32 -3.00 -5.94 1.67
C TYR A 32 -4.17 -6.74 2.25
N ASP A 33 -4.93 -7.42 1.40
CA ASP A 33 -6.01 -8.32 1.83
C ASP A 33 -5.40 -9.70 2.12
N SER A 34 -5.31 -10.06 3.40
CA SER A 34 -4.71 -11.32 3.83
C SER A 34 -5.59 -12.55 3.54
N ILE A 35 -6.87 -12.35 3.20
CA ILE A 35 -7.80 -13.43 2.87
C ILE A 35 -7.72 -13.77 1.38
N LYS A 36 -7.61 -12.75 0.54
CA LYS A 36 -7.42 -12.90 -0.90
C LYS A 36 -5.96 -13.03 -1.32
N GLU A 37 -5.04 -12.72 -0.41
CA GLU A 37 -3.60 -12.67 -0.65
C GLU A 37 -3.25 -11.75 -1.82
N GLU A 38 -3.85 -10.56 -1.85
CA GLU A 38 -3.65 -9.57 -2.92
C GLU A 38 -3.53 -8.16 -2.35
N LEU A 39 -2.80 -7.31 -3.06
CA LEU A 39 -2.66 -5.91 -2.68
C LEU A 39 -3.89 -5.10 -3.11
N HIS A 40 -4.67 -4.65 -2.14
CA HIS A 40 -5.94 -3.95 -2.36
C HIS A 40 -5.75 -2.49 -2.78
N LYS A 41 -4.83 -1.78 -2.13
CA LYS A 41 -4.52 -0.37 -2.42
C LYS A 41 -3.06 -0.06 -2.12
N LEU A 42 -2.43 0.75 -2.95
CA LEU A 42 -1.07 1.27 -2.79
C LEU A 42 -1.04 2.74 -3.20
N GLU A 43 -0.51 3.57 -2.32
CA GLU A 43 -0.12 4.94 -2.61
C GLU A 43 1.34 5.17 -2.23
N ILE A 44 2.06 5.88 -3.09
CA ILE A 44 3.47 6.19 -2.92
C ILE A 44 3.58 7.69 -2.67
N ASN A 45 4.44 8.08 -1.73
CA ASN A 45 4.74 9.48 -1.47
C ASN A 45 5.70 10.00 -2.54
N ARG A 46 5.19 10.79 -3.48
CA ARG A 46 5.95 11.45 -4.54
C ARG A 46 5.81 12.96 -4.35
N ASP A 47 6.94 13.65 -4.19
CA ASP A 47 6.97 15.12 -4.01
C ASP A 47 6.06 15.59 -2.85
N ASN A 48 6.13 14.92 -1.70
CA ASN A 48 5.30 15.17 -0.52
C ASN A 48 3.78 15.02 -0.76
N ARG A 49 3.38 14.25 -1.78
CA ARG A 49 1.98 13.94 -2.07
C ARG A 49 1.78 12.43 -2.20
N TRP A 50 0.72 11.93 -1.58
CA TRP A 50 0.26 10.56 -1.80
C TRP A 50 -0.36 10.45 -3.18
N GLN A 51 0.23 9.59 -4.00
CA GLN A 51 -0.25 9.31 -5.35
C GLN A 51 -0.55 7.83 -5.48
N THR A 52 -1.69 7.50 -6.10
CA THR A 52 -2.01 6.12 -6.47
C THR A 52 -0.88 5.53 -7.31
N ALA A 53 -0.37 4.39 -6.88
CA ALA A 53 0.73 3.74 -7.57
C ALA A 53 0.28 3.12 -8.90
N SER A 54 1.23 2.92 -9.83
CA SER A 54 0.94 2.29 -11.12
C SER A 54 0.78 0.78 -10.94
N ARG A 55 0.15 0.10 -11.91
CA ARG A 55 0.00 -1.36 -11.85
C ARG A 55 1.33 -2.10 -11.67
N ASN A 56 2.41 -1.58 -12.27
CA ASN A 56 3.76 -2.13 -12.12
C ASN A 56 4.27 -2.03 -10.67
N ASP A 57 4.00 -0.91 -10.00
CA ASP A 57 4.36 -0.70 -8.58
C ASP A 57 3.60 -1.67 -7.66
N TYR A 58 2.32 -1.95 -7.97
CA TYR A 58 1.54 -2.96 -7.25
C TYR A 58 2.17 -4.35 -7.36
N ASP A 59 2.52 -4.77 -8.58
CA ASP A 59 3.14 -6.07 -8.82
C ASP A 59 4.50 -6.19 -8.13
N ASN A 60 5.31 -5.13 -8.19
CA ASN A 60 6.61 -5.05 -7.55
C ASN A 60 6.51 -5.13 -6.01
N LEU A 61 5.61 -4.37 -5.40
CA LEU A 61 5.42 -4.41 -3.95
C LEU A 61 4.78 -5.73 -3.50
N GLU A 62 3.80 -6.24 -4.23
CA GLU A 62 3.16 -7.52 -3.91
C GLU A 62 4.16 -8.68 -3.98
N ASP A 63 4.99 -8.73 -5.03
CA ASP A 63 6.08 -9.69 -5.13
C ASP A 63 7.05 -9.54 -3.96
N SER A 64 7.43 -8.31 -3.60
CA SER A 64 8.31 -8.07 -2.47
C SER A 64 7.70 -8.55 -1.15
N LEU A 65 6.40 -8.32 -0.91
CA LEU A 65 5.73 -8.77 0.31
C LEU A 65 5.62 -10.30 0.38
N LYS A 66 5.36 -10.96 -0.75
CA LYS A 66 5.17 -12.43 -0.78
C LYS A 66 6.50 -13.19 -0.81
N ASN A 67 7.47 -12.71 -1.58
CA ASN A 67 8.72 -13.43 -1.83
C ASN A 67 9.90 -12.90 -0.99
N ALA A 68 10.04 -11.58 -0.84
CA ALA A 68 11.19 -11.00 -0.14
C ALA A 68 10.93 -10.83 1.36
N ASN A 69 9.72 -10.43 1.74
CA ASN A 69 9.33 -10.11 3.12
C ASN A 69 8.08 -10.88 3.59
N PRO A 70 8.01 -12.22 3.42
CA PRO A 70 6.83 -12.99 3.85
C PRO A 70 6.57 -12.87 5.36
N GLN A 71 7.61 -12.59 6.15
CA GLN A 71 7.51 -12.38 7.59
C GLN A 71 6.71 -11.11 7.94
N ALA A 72 6.67 -10.10 7.07
CA ALA A 72 5.86 -8.91 7.27
C ALA A 72 4.36 -9.21 7.12
N LEU A 73 4.01 -10.23 6.34
CA LEU A 73 2.63 -10.71 6.24
C LEU A 73 2.26 -11.63 7.42
N ASP A 74 3.23 -12.41 7.92
CA ASP A 74 3.04 -13.33 9.06
C ASP A 74 2.97 -12.57 10.40
N ASN A 75 3.86 -11.60 10.63
CA ASN A 75 3.98 -10.81 11.86
C ASN A 75 4.00 -9.30 11.54
N PRO A 76 2.89 -8.72 11.03
CA PRO A 76 2.85 -7.32 10.62
C PRO A 76 3.20 -6.34 11.75
N GLU A 77 2.84 -6.64 13.00
CA GLU A 77 3.15 -5.78 14.14
C GLU A 77 4.65 -5.57 14.38
N GLU A 78 5.50 -6.56 14.11
CA GLU A 78 6.96 -6.45 14.27
C GLU A 78 7.59 -5.54 13.20
N TRP A 79 6.85 -5.29 12.12
CA TRP A 79 7.25 -4.45 11.01
C TRP A 79 6.52 -3.10 11.01
N GLY A 80 5.87 -2.74 12.12
CA GLY A 80 5.10 -1.49 12.23
C GLY A 80 3.83 -1.47 11.39
N LEU A 81 3.42 -2.60 10.81
CA LEU A 81 2.21 -2.72 10.01
C LEU A 81 0.99 -2.90 10.92
N GLY A 82 -0.09 -2.29 10.48
CA GLY A 82 -1.39 -2.40 11.10
C GLY A 82 -2.16 -3.62 10.66
N GLN A 83 -2.95 -4.18 11.57
CA GLN A 83 -3.98 -5.14 11.20
C GLN A 83 -5.34 -4.54 11.52
N SER A 84 -6.27 -4.71 10.59
CA SER A 84 -7.65 -4.26 10.74
C SER A 84 -8.59 -5.23 10.02
N ASP A 85 -9.84 -5.26 10.49
CA ASP A 85 -10.94 -5.97 9.80
C ASP A 85 -11.71 -5.03 8.85
N SER A 86 -11.35 -3.74 8.82
CA SER A 86 -11.95 -2.72 7.96
C SER A 86 -10.87 -1.92 7.24
N LEU A 87 -11.21 -1.47 6.02
CA LEU A 87 -10.34 -0.62 5.21
C LEU A 87 -10.20 0.76 5.88
N PRO A 88 -9.01 1.38 5.82
CA PRO A 88 -8.83 2.76 6.26
C PRO A 88 -9.59 3.73 5.33
N PRO A 89 -9.99 4.93 5.79
CA PRO A 89 -10.81 5.86 5.02
C PRO A 89 -10.18 6.28 3.69
N TRP A 90 -8.85 6.37 3.62
CA TRP A 90 -8.13 6.67 2.38
C TRP A 90 -8.20 5.52 1.35
N ALA A 91 -8.29 4.27 1.82
CA ALA A 91 -8.41 3.09 0.95
C ALA A 91 -9.87 2.71 0.65
N MET A 92 -10.83 3.21 1.44
CA MET A 92 -12.27 3.07 1.16
C MET A 92 -12.71 3.87 -0.07
N SER A 93 -11.92 4.86 -0.50
CA SER A 93 -12.18 5.57 -1.74
C SER A 93 -11.87 4.64 -2.92
N GLU A 94 -12.91 3.96 -3.39
CA GLU A 94 -12.99 3.54 -4.78
C GLU A 94 -12.66 4.80 -5.60
N MET A 95 -11.60 4.75 -6.41
CA MET A 95 -11.49 5.71 -7.50
C MET A 95 -12.65 5.38 -8.44
N THR A 96 -13.85 5.89 -8.14
CA THR A 96 -14.79 6.21 -9.20
C THR A 96 -14.21 7.47 -9.86
N PRO A 97 -13.90 7.46 -11.16
CA PRO A 97 -13.64 8.70 -11.89
C PRO A 97 -14.87 9.63 -11.99
N ASP A 98 -15.91 9.40 -11.20
CA ASP A 98 -17.22 10.05 -11.24
C ASP A 98 -17.70 10.32 -9.80
N ASP A 99 -17.07 11.26 -9.10
CA ASP A 99 -17.76 12.04 -8.06
C ASP A 99 -17.29 13.50 -8.12
N CYS A 100 -17.46 14.09 -9.30
CA CYS A 100 -17.73 15.52 -9.41
C CYS A 100 -19.23 15.66 -9.66
N GLY A 101 -20.04 15.23 -8.68
CA GLY A 101 -21.50 15.27 -8.72
C GLY A 101 -22.05 16.31 -7.73
N CYS A 102 -22.18 17.54 -8.22
CA CYS A 102 -23.18 18.56 -7.85
C CYS A 102 -23.57 18.77 -6.38
N GLU A 103 -23.23 19.95 -5.84
CA GLU A 103 -24.21 20.89 -5.24
C GLU A 103 -23.88 22.34 -5.63
#